data_AF-A0A8T3R9A3-F1
#
_entry.id   AF-A0A8T3R9A3-F1
#
_cell.length_a   1.000
_cell.length_b   1.000
_cell.length_c   1.000
_cell.angle_alpha   90.00
_cell.angle_beta   90.00
_cell.angle_gamma   90.00
#
_symmetry.space_group_name_H-M   'P 1'
#
loop_
_entity.id
_entity.type
_entity.pdbx_description
1 polymer ?
#
loop_
_entity_poly.entity_id
_entity_poly.type
_entity_poly.pdbx_seq_one_letter_code
_entity_poly.pdbx_strand_id
1 'polypeptide(L)'
;MERREHRDIEQHGRRGGRLRKLALVLAGLTAMAMVLTLWRSRPASETEAAQARRLLKEVASRKATTAADRDGAASGGAEDMSPDGDDLKVIEGIGPRIEEVLKAAGVTNYAALAELRPGRLQTIMREAGKRMAKPDTWPEQARLAADGEWQALKELQDSLKRGVPG
;
A
#
# COMPACT_ATOMS: atom_id res chain seq x y z
N MET A 1 -57.75 -31.95 29.29
CA MET A 1 -57.14 -32.88 28.30
C MET A 1 -56.38 -32.00 27.33
N GLU A 2 -55.08 -31.85 27.57
CA GLU A 2 -53.99 -32.45 26.78
C GLU A 2 -53.36 -31.36 25.92
N ARG A 3 -52.14 -30.93 26.27
CA ARG A 3 -50.85 -31.34 25.66
C ARG A 3 -50.74 -30.81 24.22
N ARG A 4 -49.66 -30.17 23.76
CA ARG A 4 -48.33 -29.81 24.27
C ARG A 4 -47.76 -28.80 23.27
N GLU A 5 -46.89 -27.93 23.77
CA GLU A 5 -45.64 -27.44 23.17
C GLU A 5 -45.55 -27.29 21.64
N HIS A 6 -45.32 -26.06 21.18
CA HIS A 6 -44.20 -25.83 20.28
C HIS A 6 -43.59 -24.46 20.60
N ARG A 7 -42.29 -24.49 20.95
CA ARG A 7 -41.41 -23.32 21.04
C ARG A 7 -41.55 -22.51 19.74
N ASP A 8 -41.56 -21.19 19.84
CA ASP A 8 -40.40 -20.44 19.37
C ASP A 8 -40.44 -18.98 19.79
N ILE A 9 -39.26 -18.56 20.20
CA ILE A 9 -38.84 -17.21 20.57
C ILE A 9 -38.71 -16.43 19.27
N GLU A 10 -39.30 -15.23 19.15
CA GLU A 10 -38.51 -14.06 18.75
C GLU A 10 -39.29 -12.75 18.81
N GLN A 11 -38.49 -11.73 19.06
CA GLN A 11 -38.82 -10.40 19.51
C GLN A 11 -39.32 -9.46 18.40
N HIS A 12 -39.77 -8.30 18.89
CA HIS A 12 -39.90 -7.00 18.22
C HIS A 12 -41.16 -6.83 17.35
N GLY A 13 -42.14 -5.98 17.72
CA GLY A 13 -42.06 -4.80 18.56
C GLY A 13 -42.02 -3.51 17.73
N ARG A 14 -43.20 -3.18 17.18
CA ARG A 14 -43.82 -1.84 17.20
C ARG A 14 -43.15 -0.64 16.49
N ARG A 15 -44.01 0.05 15.70
CA ARG A 15 -44.08 1.50 15.35
C ARG A 15 -43.29 1.91 14.09
N GLY A 16 -43.79 2.71 13.15
CA GLY A 16 -45.04 3.47 13.02
C GLY A 16 -44.79 4.71 12.14
N GLY A 17 -45.73 5.05 11.26
CA GLY A 17 -45.99 6.44 10.85
C GLY A 17 -45.05 7.10 9.84
N ARG A 18 -45.22 6.74 8.57
CA ARG A 18 -44.86 7.60 7.43
C ARG A 18 -45.74 8.86 7.41
N LEU A 19 -45.13 10.00 7.03
CA LEU A 19 -45.73 11.19 6.38
C LEU A 19 -46.21 12.36 7.25
N ARG A 20 -45.36 13.39 7.36
CA ARG A 20 -45.71 14.78 7.05
C ARG A 20 -44.59 15.44 6.23
N LYS A 21 -44.81 15.53 4.91
CA LYS A 21 -44.17 16.54 4.02
C LYS A 21 -44.76 17.91 4.44
N LEU A 22 -44.17 19.10 4.37
CA LEU A 22 -43.17 19.71 3.50
C LEU A 22 -42.87 21.13 4.05
N ALA A 23 -41.63 21.63 3.92
CA ALA A 23 -41.17 23.05 3.81
C ALA A 23 -39.80 23.23 4.51
N LEU A 24 -38.67 22.93 3.83
CA LEU A 24 -37.74 23.92 3.24
C LEU A 24 -37.34 24.99 4.30
N VAL A 25 -36.19 24.94 4.97
CA VAL A 25 -34.81 24.91 4.45
C VAL A 25 -33.89 24.26 5.51
N LEU A 26 -33.42 23.03 5.28
CA LEU A 26 -32.33 22.39 6.04
C LEU A 26 -31.47 21.56 5.07
N ALA A 27 -30.82 22.24 4.15
CA ALA A 27 -29.97 21.67 3.09
C ALA A 27 -28.56 21.28 3.61
N GLY A 28 -28.47 20.54 4.73
CA GLY A 28 -27.18 20.36 5.42
C GLY A 28 -26.71 18.94 5.70
N LEU A 29 -27.59 17.94 5.80
CA LEU A 29 -27.21 16.65 6.42
C LEU A 29 -27.70 15.38 5.71
N THR A 30 -28.12 15.48 4.45
CA THR A 30 -28.45 14.31 3.60
C THR A 30 -27.70 14.31 2.27
N ALA A 31 -26.60 15.07 2.16
CA ALA A 31 -25.70 15.00 0.99
C ALA A 31 -24.45 14.12 1.23
N MET A 32 -24.23 13.63 2.45
CA MET A 32 -22.99 12.89 2.78
C MET A 32 -23.14 11.37 2.89
N ALA A 33 -24.33 10.81 2.66
CA ALA A 33 -24.55 9.36 2.60
C ALA A 33 -24.81 8.83 1.17
N MET A 34 -25.16 9.69 0.21
CA MET A 34 -25.34 9.27 -1.20
C MET A 34 -24.06 9.31 -2.04
N VAL A 35 -23.02 10.07 -1.64
CA VAL A 35 -21.71 10.03 -2.30
C VAL A 35 -20.87 8.81 -1.85
N LEU A 36 -21.10 8.28 -0.64
CA LEU A 36 -20.37 7.12 -0.13
C LEU A 36 -20.88 5.77 -0.67
N THR A 37 -22.12 5.72 -1.14
CA THR A 37 -22.71 4.50 -1.73
C THR A 37 -22.47 4.41 -3.24
N LEU A 38 -21.95 5.48 -3.86
CA LEU A 38 -21.66 5.54 -5.30
C LEU A 38 -20.15 5.45 -5.64
N TRP A 39 -19.30 4.99 -4.72
CA TRP A 39 -17.88 4.68 -4.99
C TRP A 39 -17.54 3.18 -4.95
N ARG A 40 -18.53 2.31 -4.67
CA ARG A 40 -18.35 0.87 -4.44
C ARG A 40 -18.72 -0.02 -5.65
N SER A 41 -19.24 0.53 -6.74
CA SER A 41 -19.62 -0.25 -7.94
C SER A 41 -19.28 0.46 -9.25
N ARG A 42 -18.01 0.39 -9.63
CA ARG A 42 -17.68 0.13 -11.03
C ARG A 42 -17.02 -1.24 -11.09
N PRO A 43 -17.68 -2.30 -11.59
CA PRO A 43 -16.89 -3.39 -12.15
C PRO A 43 -16.04 -2.74 -13.25
N ALA A 44 -14.72 -2.78 -13.08
CA ALA A 44 -13.79 -2.41 -14.14
C ALA A 44 -14.28 -3.08 -15.43
N SER A 45 -14.44 -2.28 -16.48
CA SER A 45 -14.98 -2.75 -17.76
C SER A 45 -14.22 -4.02 -18.18
N GLU A 46 -14.88 -5.01 -18.78
CA GLU A 46 -14.27 -6.30 -19.14
C GLU A 46 -12.96 -6.13 -19.96
N THR A 47 -12.85 -4.99 -20.66
CA THR A 47 -11.65 -4.48 -21.32
C THR A 47 -10.47 -4.17 -20.38
N GLU A 48 -10.69 -3.55 -19.23
CA GLU A 48 -9.65 -3.25 -18.23
C GLU A 48 -9.15 -4.52 -17.53
N ALA A 49 -10.05 -5.47 -17.23
CA ALA A 49 -9.67 -6.76 -16.65
C ALA A 49 -8.90 -7.64 -17.64
N ALA A 50 -9.29 -7.62 -18.92
CA ALA A 50 -8.57 -8.32 -19.99
C ALA A 50 -7.19 -7.70 -20.28
N GLN A 51 -7.10 -6.36 -20.25
CA GLN A 51 -5.84 -5.64 -20.42
C GLN A 51 -4.89 -5.88 -19.24
N ALA A 52 -5.40 -5.86 -18.00
CA ALA A 52 -4.62 -6.22 -16.82
C ALA A 52 -4.09 -7.66 -16.89
N ARG A 53 -4.91 -8.63 -17.32
CA ARG A 53 -4.50 -10.02 -17.54
C ARG A 53 -3.44 -10.17 -18.64
N ARG A 54 -3.56 -9.41 -19.74
CA ARG A 54 -2.57 -9.41 -20.83
C ARG A 54 -1.25 -8.81 -20.36
N LEU A 55 -1.29 -7.70 -19.63
CA LEU A 55 -0.10 -7.08 -19.03
C LEU A 55 0.56 -8.01 -18.01
N LEU A 56 -0.21 -8.71 -17.18
CA LEU A 56 0.32 -9.72 -16.25
C LEU A 56 1.00 -10.87 -17.00
N LYS A 57 0.43 -11.34 -18.12
CA LYS A 57 1.04 -12.39 -18.94
C LYS A 57 2.31 -11.92 -19.63
N GLU A 58 2.36 -10.67 -20.07
CA GLU A 58 3.54 -10.05 -20.69
C GLU A 58 4.66 -9.76 -19.66
N VAL A 59 4.30 -9.33 -18.44
CA VAL A 59 5.23 -9.18 -17.32
C VAL A 59 5.76 -10.55 -16.88
N ALA A 60 4.91 -11.58 -16.81
CA ALA A 60 5.34 -12.94 -16.53
C ALA A 60 6.26 -13.50 -17.62
N SER A 61 5.96 -13.23 -18.89
CA SER A 61 6.83 -13.62 -20.02
C SER A 61 8.17 -12.89 -19.98
N ARG A 62 8.18 -11.59 -19.65
CA ARG A 62 9.42 -10.81 -19.46
C ARG A 62 10.23 -11.30 -18.26
N LYS A 63 9.56 -11.66 -17.16
CA LYS A 63 10.20 -12.25 -15.98
C LYS A 63 10.79 -13.63 -16.29
N ALA A 64 10.15 -14.43 -17.15
CA ALA A 64 10.66 -15.72 -17.60
C ALA A 64 11.88 -15.58 -18.53
N THR A 65 11.90 -14.58 -19.42
CA THR A 65 13.08 -14.30 -20.26
C THR A 65 14.24 -13.68 -19.48
N THR A 66 13.97 -12.90 -18.44
CA THR A 66 15.00 -12.36 -17.54
C THR A 66 15.50 -13.39 -16.51
N ALA A 67 14.73 -14.45 -16.22
CA ALA A 67 15.17 -15.52 -15.34
C ALA A 67 16.14 -16.50 -16.03
N ALA A 68 16.10 -16.60 -17.36
CA ALA A 68 16.97 -17.51 -18.12
C ALA A 68 18.41 -16.99 -18.31
N ASP A 69 18.70 -15.73 -17.94
CA ASP A 69 20.05 -15.13 -18.01
C ASP A 69 20.68 -14.93 -16.62
N ARG A 70 20.04 -15.41 -15.55
CA ARG A 70 20.56 -15.33 -14.16
C ARG A 70 21.09 -16.66 -13.65
N ASP A 71 21.83 -17.39 -14.46
CA ASP A 71 22.73 -18.42 -13.97
C ASP A 71 24.06 -17.77 -13.58
N GLY A 72 24.10 -17.09 -12.43
CA GLY A 72 25.38 -16.57 -11.91
C GLY A 72 25.35 -15.36 -11.01
N ALA A 73 24.46 -15.27 -10.01
CA ALA A 73 24.69 -14.50 -8.78
C ALA A 73 23.51 -14.69 -7.81
N ALA A 74 23.38 -15.90 -7.26
CA ALA A 74 22.52 -16.16 -6.12
C ALA A 74 23.37 -16.81 -5.02
N SER A 75 24.10 -15.98 -4.28
CA SER A 75 24.57 -16.31 -2.93
C SER A 75 25.08 -15.06 -2.23
N GLY A 76 24.38 -14.63 -1.18
CA GLY A 76 24.80 -13.55 -0.27
C GLY A 76 23.69 -12.52 -0.04
N GLY A 77 23.05 -12.42 1.12
CA GLY A 77 23.25 -13.13 2.37
C GLY A 77 21.95 -13.14 3.15
N ALA A 78 21.62 -14.31 3.68
CA ALA A 78 20.76 -14.44 4.86
C ALA A 78 21.59 -14.09 6.10
N GLU A 79 22.25 -12.93 6.08
CA GLU A 79 23.07 -12.46 7.19
C GLU A 79 22.26 -11.39 7.91
N ASP A 80 21.84 -11.77 9.12
CA ASP A 80 21.12 -10.98 10.10
C ASP A 80 19.60 -10.86 9.89
N MET A 81 18.89 -11.97 10.15
CA MET A 81 17.53 -11.86 10.69
C MET A 81 17.61 -11.30 12.11
N SER A 82 18.00 -10.03 12.23
CA SER A 82 17.77 -9.24 13.43
C SER A 82 16.27 -9.28 13.70
N PRO A 83 15.82 -9.54 14.94
CA PRO A 83 14.38 -9.55 15.28
C PRO A 83 13.70 -8.21 14.96
N ASP A 84 14.48 -7.16 14.73
CA ASP A 84 14.08 -5.79 14.45
C ASP A 84 13.98 -5.45 12.94
N GLY A 85 14.23 -6.41 12.04
CA GLY A 85 14.25 -6.22 10.59
C GLY A 85 15.53 -5.56 10.05
N ASP A 86 15.52 -5.16 8.77
CA ASP A 86 16.69 -4.54 8.13
C ASP A 86 16.94 -3.11 8.67
N ASP A 87 18.18 -2.64 8.50
CA ASP A 87 18.56 -1.25 8.77
C ASP A 87 18.19 -0.35 7.58
N LEU A 88 17.05 0.33 7.66
CA LEU A 88 16.59 1.19 6.57
C LEU A 88 17.38 2.51 6.45
N LYS A 89 18.24 2.85 7.42
CA LYS A 89 19.08 4.06 7.36
C LYS A 89 20.20 3.94 6.34
N VAL A 90 20.44 2.74 5.79
CA VAL A 90 21.33 2.54 4.62
C VAL A 90 20.83 3.30 3.38
N ILE A 91 19.52 3.59 3.33
CA ILE A 91 18.90 4.34 2.24
C ILE A 91 19.08 5.85 2.47
N GLU A 92 19.65 6.54 1.48
CA GLU A 92 19.90 7.97 1.55
C GLU A 92 18.59 8.75 1.72
N GLY A 93 18.56 9.63 2.74
CA GLY A 93 17.38 10.38 3.14
C GLY A 93 16.53 9.71 4.23
N ILE A 94 16.82 8.47 4.61
CA ILE A 94 16.21 7.80 5.77
C ILE A 94 17.12 7.96 6.99
N GLY A 95 16.73 8.85 7.91
CA GLY A 95 17.35 8.95 9.24
C GLY A 95 16.60 8.11 10.29
N PRO A 96 17.12 8.03 11.54
CA PRO A 96 16.51 7.23 12.61
C PRO A 96 15.01 7.50 12.82
N ARG A 97 14.60 8.79 12.79
CA ARG A 97 13.19 9.18 12.96
C ARG A 97 12.29 8.80 11.78
N ILE A 98 12.85 8.63 10.59
CA ILE A 98 12.09 8.22 9.41
C ILE A 98 11.98 6.69 9.41
N GLU A 99 13.06 6.00 9.76
CA GLU A 99 13.05 4.56 9.97
C GLU A 99 11.98 4.16 11.00
N GLU A 100 11.91 4.84 12.15
CA GLU A 100 10.87 4.59 13.16
C GLU A 100 9.45 4.72 12.59
N VAL A 101 9.20 5.73 11.76
CA VAL A 101 7.90 5.95 11.11
C VAL A 101 7.59 4.84 10.11
N LEU A 102 8.59 4.41 9.33
CA LEU A 102 8.44 3.33 8.35
C LEU A 102 8.16 2.00 9.04
N LYS A 103 8.93 1.66 10.08
CA LYS A 103 8.73 0.46 10.90
C LYS A 103 7.34 0.48 11.58
N ALA A 104 6.91 1.63 12.10
CA ALA A 104 5.55 1.79 12.64
C ALA A 104 4.46 1.63 11.56
N ALA A 105 4.77 1.92 10.30
CA ALA A 105 3.89 1.67 9.15
C ALA A 105 3.99 0.23 8.59
N GLY A 106 4.74 -0.66 9.24
CA GLY A 106 4.94 -2.06 8.84
C GLY A 106 6.03 -2.29 7.80
N VAL A 107 6.84 -1.27 7.50
CA VAL A 107 7.97 -1.36 6.57
C VAL A 107 9.23 -1.62 7.38
N THR A 108 9.59 -2.89 7.52
CA THR A 108 10.71 -3.32 8.39
C THR A 108 11.90 -3.88 7.62
N ASN A 109 11.81 -4.04 6.30
CA ASN A 109 12.88 -4.59 5.47
C ASN A 109 12.96 -3.88 4.10
N TYR A 110 14.09 -4.07 3.42
CA TYR A 110 14.37 -3.45 2.13
C TYR A 110 13.36 -3.87 1.06
N ALA A 111 12.96 -5.15 1.04
CA ALA A 111 11.99 -5.66 0.09
C ALA A 111 10.63 -4.96 0.22
N ALA A 112 10.12 -4.79 1.44
CA ALA A 112 8.87 -4.10 1.71
C ALA A 112 8.97 -2.61 1.31
N LEU A 113 10.10 -1.97 1.57
CA LEU A 113 10.32 -0.57 1.16
C LEU A 113 10.38 -0.44 -0.38
N ALA A 114 11.00 -1.39 -1.07
CA ALA A 114 11.12 -1.43 -2.53
C ALA A 114 9.77 -1.63 -3.25
N GLU A 115 8.81 -2.27 -2.60
CA GLU A 115 7.45 -2.47 -3.14
C GLU A 115 6.57 -1.22 -3.05
N LEU A 116 6.94 -0.26 -2.18
CA LEU A 116 6.15 0.95 -1.99
C LEU A 116 6.38 1.97 -3.12
N ARG A 117 5.29 2.63 -3.52
CA ARG A 117 5.34 3.76 -4.44
C ARG A 117 5.75 5.04 -3.69
N PRO A 118 6.51 5.96 -4.32
CA PRO A 118 6.84 7.26 -3.72
C PRO A 118 5.63 8.02 -3.18
N GLY A 119 4.49 8.00 -3.88
CA GLY A 119 3.26 8.67 -3.40
C GLY A 119 2.68 8.08 -2.11
N ARG A 120 2.85 6.77 -1.88
CA ARG A 120 2.45 6.12 -0.62
C ARG A 120 3.39 6.52 0.50
N LEU A 121 4.70 6.49 0.24
CA LEU A 121 5.72 6.94 1.19
C LEU A 121 5.50 8.41 1.57
N GLN A 122 5.22 9.29 0.60
CA GLN A 122 4.90 10.69 0.84
C GLN A 122 3.68 10.86 1.75
N THR A 123 2.69 9.97 1.62
CA THR A 123 1.51 9.97 2.49
C THR A 123 1.86 9.57 3.92
N ILE A 124 2.61 8.48 4.11
CA ILE A 124 3.10 8.05 5.43
C ILE A 124 3.93 9.17 6.08
N MET A 125 4.85 9.77 5.33
CA MET A 125 5.68 10.87 5.82
C MET A 125 4.84 12.09 6.22
N ARG A 126 3.84 12.45 5.43
CA ARG A 126 2.93 13.57 5.74
C ARG A 126 2.12 13.31 7.00
N GLU A 127 1.57 12.10 7.15
CA GLU A 127 0.81 11.68 8.34
C GLU A 127 1.68 11.73 9.61
N ALA A 128 2.97 11.39 9.49
CA ALA A 128 3.95 11.48 10.57
C ALA A 128 4.60 12.87 10.76
N GLY A 129 4.10 13.90 10.07
CA GLY A 129 4.61 15.28 10.14
C GLY A 129 5.99 15.51 9.48
N LYS A 130 6.50 14.55 8.71
CA LYS A 130 7.81 14.57 8.02
C LYS A 130 7.70 15.18 6.62
N ARG A 131 7.19 16.42 6.52
CA ARG A 131 6.90 17.07 5.23
C ARG A 131 8.13 17.36 4.36
N MET A 132 9.32 17.40 4.96
CA MET A 132 10.59 17.67 4.26
C MET A 132 11.26 16.40 3.70
N ALA A 133 10.75 15.21 4.04
CA ALA A 133 11.27 13.96 3.49
C ALA A 133 10.99 13.89 1.98
N LYS A 134 11.95 13.37 1.21
CA LYS A 134 11.86 13.16 -0.24
C LYS A 134 12.03 11.67 -0.53
N PRO A 135 10.94 10.90 -0.58
CA PRO A 135 10.99 9.45 -0.73
C PRO A 135 11.08 8.98 -2.19
N ASP A 136 11.29 9.89 -3.15
CA ASP A 136 11.26 9.59 -4.58
C ASP A 136 12.19 8.44 -4.99
N THR A 137 13.37 8.37 -4.37
CA THR A 137 14.41 7.38 -4.70
C THR A 137 14.53 6.26 -3.67
N TRP A 138 13.75 6.29 -2.59
CA TRP A 138 13.85 5.27 -1.54
C TRP A 138 13.50 3.86 -2.04
N PRO A 139 12.43 3.66 -2.85
CA PRO A 139 12.10 2.32 -3.35
C PRO A 139 13.20 1.73 -4.25
N GLU A 140 13.85 2.57 -5.06
CA GLU A 140 14.92 2.15 -5.96
C GLU A 140 16.18 1.76 -5.18
N GLN A 141 16.62 2.61 -4.25
CA GLN A 141 17.73 2.30 -3.36
C GLN A 141 17.46 1.04 -2.53
N ALA A 142 16.24 0.89 -2.00
CA ALA A 142 15.85 -0.28 -1.22
C ALA A 142 15.86 -1.56 -2.06
N ARG A 143 15.54 -1.46 -3.35
CA ARG A 143 15.63 -2.61 -4.25
C ARG A 143 17.07 -3.07 -4.44
N LEU A 144 18.00 -2.14 -4.65
CA LEU A 144 19.43 -2.46 -4.74
C LEU A 144 19.96 -3.08 -3.44
N ALA A 145 19.53 -2.55 -2.29
CA ALA A 145 19.87 -3.13 -0.99
C ALA A 145 19.30 -4.53 -0.78
N ALA A 146 18.03 -4.77 -1.16
CA ALA A 146 17.38 -6.07 -1.08
C ALA A 146 18.03 -7.13 -1.99
N ASP A 147 18.54 -6.68 -3.15
CA ASP A 147 19.23 -7.51 -4.13
C ASP A 147 20.74 -7.69 -3.79
N GLY A 148 21.24 -7.05 -2.72
CA GLY A 148 22.65 -7.11 -2.31
C GLY A 148 23.61 -6.33 -3.21
N GLU A 149 23.10 -5.47 -4.08
CA GLU A 149 23.86 -4.69 -5.07
C GLU A 149 24.46 -3.42 -4.44
N TRP A 150 25.27 -3.60 -3.39
CA TRP A 150 25.83 -2.50 -2.58
C TRP A 150 26.66 -1.49 -3.38
N GLN A 151 27.38 -1.96 -4.41
CA GLN A 151 28.16 -1.09 -5.30
C GLN A 151 27.25 -0.18 -6.14
N ALA A 152 26.20 -0.75 -6.75
CA ALA A 152 25.22 0.00 -7.53
C ALA A 152 24.44 0.97 -6.64
N LEU A 153 24.10 0.58 -5.41
CA LEU A 153 23.48 1.46 -4.42
C LEU A 153 24.35 2.68 -4.14
N LYS A 154 25.65 2.47 -3.91
CA LYS A 154 26.59 3.56 -3.65
C LYS A 154 26.71 4.51 -4.84
N GLU A 155 26.80 3.98 -6.06
CA GLU A 155 26.86 4.79 -7.29
C GLU A 155 25.59 5.63 -7.48
N LEU A 156 24.43 5.03 -7.22
CA LEU A 156 23.15 5.74 -7.23
C LEU A 156 23.17 6.88 -6.19
N GLN A 157 23.54 6.60 -4.94
CA GLN A 157 23.61 7.60 -3.87
C GLN A 157 24.57 8.74 -4.19
N ASP A 158 25.73 8.43 -4.75
CA ASP A 158 26.71 9.43 -5.18
C ASP A 158 26.16 10.31 -6.31
N SER A 159 25.41 9.74 -7.25
CA SER A 159 24.74 10.51 -8.32
C SER A 159 23.70 11.49 -7.76
N LEU A 160 22.92 11.06 -6.74
CA LEU A 160 21.91 11.88 -6.09
C LEU A 160 22.53 13.06 -5.33
N LYS A 161 23.68 12.84 -4.67
CA LYS A 161 24.43 13.87 -3.93
C LYS A 161 25.07 14.90 -4.83
N ARG A 162 25.57 14.48 -6.01
CA ARG A 162 26.21 15.40 -6.97
C ARG A 162 25.21 16.34 -7.66
N GLY A 163 23.91 16.11 -7.55
CA GLY A 163 22.87 17.02 -8.03
C GLY A 163 22.94 17.33 -9.52
N VAL A 164 23.53 16.43 -10.33
CA VAL A 164 23.76 16.69 -11.75
C VAL A 164 22.42 16.70 -12.47
N PRO A 165 21.98 17.84 -13.05
CA PRO A 165 20.88 17.83 -13.99
C PRO A 165 21.35 17.05 -15.23
N GLY A 166 20.74 15.89 -15.46
CA GLY A 166 20.76 15.24 -16.76
C GLY A 166 19.85 15.98 -17.73
#